data_AF-A0A427Y3B0-F1
#
_entry.id   AF-A0A427Y3B0-F1
#
_cell.length_a   1.000
_cell.length_b   1.000
_cell.length_c   1.000
_cell.angle_alpha   90.00
_cell.angle_beta   90.00
_cell.angle_gamma   90.00
#
_symmetry.space_group_name_H-M   'P 1'
#
loop_
_entity.id
_entity.type
_entity.pdbx_description
1 polymer ?
#
loop_
_entity_poly.entity_id
_entity_poly.type
_entity_poly.pdbx_seq_one_letter_code
_entity_poly.pdbx_strand_id
1 'polypeptide(L)'
;MTPHLAVPLVPPPPTLILIAALLLPYGIAYLAHLPRTRLVRIGVYPLSLVCGLWVALAVEHPKLKLDDETAPSVLGVGSVGSSEARGLAAIKAMRIIMWHIGAATRYAFTTLPPVPHPLPRQPPFPRLRSTTAFRALDLLLNEYRHINLASSSPLQPSLRTYRQSLLYHLRCAVFHLLLIDLFSYPFFRVAPNTIGSPFHVGGEYYPIRADIAGALGVPELVVQIGATACLGLVTYHGIGSMWHISAILGIGSGVWVDEEWVELMDRPWMATSLSELWGKRYHQLMRVRGAMDMIQSLKLVGYHETGASTPR
;
A
#
# COMPACT_ATOMS: atom_id res chain seq x y z
N MET A 1 45.04 -16.96 -6.20
CA MET A 1 43.70 -16.43 -5.85
C MET A 1 42.89 -17.58 -5.28
N THR A 2 42.69 -17.60 -3.96
CA THR A 2 41.80 -18.56 -3.32
C THR A 2 40.36 -18.17 -3.62
N PRO A 3 39.49 -19.09 -4.10
CA PRO A 3 38.07 -18.78 -4.23
C PRO A 3 37.57 -18.53 -2.80
N HIS A 4 37.21 -17.28 -2.50
CA HIS A 4 36.53 -16.96 -1.26
C HIS A 4 35.28 -17.83 -1.20
N LEU A 5 35.22 -18.71 -0.20
CA LEU A 5 34.05 -19.53 0.13
C LEU A 5 32.87 -18.58 0.37
N ALA A 6 32.12 -18.30 -0.68
CA ALA A 6 30.86 -17.61 -0.58
C ALA A 6 29.92 -18.56 0.19
N VAL A 7 29.80 -18.33 1.50
CA VAL A 7 28.80 -19.03 2.31
C VAL A 7 27.44 -18.73 1.66
N PRO A 8 26.70 -19.74 1.20
CA PRO A 8 25.41 -19.52 0.59
C PRO A 8 24.50 -18.86 1.63
N LEU A 9 24.03 -17.65 1.35
CA LEU A 9 23.01 -16.99 2.16
C LEU A 9 21.75 -17.84 2.12
N VAL A 10 21.39 -18.43 3.27
CA VAL A 10 20.11 -19.10 3.46
C VAL A 10 19.07 -18.01 3.68
N PRO A 11 18.00 -17.97 2.87
CA PRO A 11 16.96 -16.97 3.07
C PRO A 11 16.26 -17.17 4.42
N PRO A 12 15.87 -16.08 5.10
CA PRO A 12 15.10 -16.18 6.33
C PRO A 12 13.72 -16.80 6.05
N PRO A 13 13.13 -17.52 7.01
CA PRO A 13 11.78 -18.04 6.85
C PRO A 13 10.77 -16.88 6.69
N PRO A 14 9.71 -17.03 5.86
CA PRO A 14 8.72 -15.97 5.62
C PRO A 14 8.08 -15.40 6.90
N THR A 15 7.90 -16.24 7.93
CA THR A 15 7.41 -15.82 9.24
C THR A 15 8.34 -14.80 9.90
N LEU A 16 9.65 -14.99 9.80
CA LEU A 16 10.64 -14.04 10.34
C LEU A 16 10.62 -12.73 9.57
N ILE A 17 10.45 -12.77 8.24
CA ILE A 17 10.30 -11.58 7.40
C ILE A 17 9.06 -10.78 7.85
N LEU A 18 7.91 -11.45 8.03
CA LEU A 18 6.67 -10.80 8.46
C LEU A 18 6.79 -10.21 9.87
N ILE A 19 7.38 -10.96 10.80
CA ILE A 19 7.64 -10.48 12.17
C ILE A 19 8.56 -9.26 12.12
N ALA A 20 9.67 -9.31 11.39
CA ALA A 20 10.60 -8.18 11.29
C ALA A 20 9.93 -6.94 10.67
N ALA A 21 9.07 -7.14 9.67
CA ALA A 21 8.37 -6.05 8.97
C ALA A 21 7.30 -5.35 9.83
N LEU A 22 6.71 -6.05 10.79
CA LEU A 22 5.56 -5.54 11.56
C LEU A 22 5.90 -5.26 13.02
N LEU A 23 6.74 -6.08 13.66
CA LEU A 23 6.95 -6.04 15.11
C LEU A 23 7.62 -4.74 15.56
N LEU A 24 8.64 -4.27 14.85
CA LEU A 24 9.36 -3.05 15.24
C LEU A 24 8.52 -1.79 15.00
N PRO A 25 7.86 -1.59 13.84
CA PRO A 25 6.91 -0.49 13.67
C PRO A 25 5.77 -0.53 14.70
N TYR A 26 5.21 -1.71 14.96
CA TYR A 26 4.19 -1.91 16.00
C TYR A 26 4.72 -1.55 17.39
N GLY A 27 5.94 -1.97 17.73
CA GLY A 27 6.59 -1.65 18.99
C GLY A 27 6.79 -0.15 19.19
N ILE A 28 7.21 0.57 18.15
CA ILE A 28 7.32 2.04 18.17
C ILE A 28 5.94 2.68 18.37
N ALA A 29 4.92 2.21 17.64
CA ALA A 29 3.53 2.67 17.81
C ALA A 29 3.00 2.43 19.22
N TYR A 30 3.28 1.26 19.80
CA TYR A 30 2.90 0.90 21.17
C TYR A 30 3.58 1.80 22.20
N LEU A 31 4.89 1.96 22.09
CA LEU A 31 5.66 2.86 22.94
C LEU A 31 5.14 4.30 22.81
N ALA A 32 4.61 4.72 21.66
CA ALA A 32 4.11 6.07 21.46
C ALA A 32 2.85 6.42 22.26
N HIS A 33 2.14 5.41 22.78
CA HIS A 33 1.02 5.60 23.69
C HIS A 33 1.44 5.59 25.17
N LEU A 34 2.70 5.26 25.48
CA LEU A 34 3.22 5.24 26.84
C LEU A 34 3.94 6.56 27.17
N PRO A 35 3.77 7.10 28.39
CA PRO A 35 4.49 8.31 28.79
C PRO A 35 6.00 8.03 28.93
N ARG A 36 6.82 9.05 28.64
CA ARG A 36 8.28 9.04 28.87
C ARG A 36 9.08 7.99 28.08
N THR A 37 8.53 7.42 27.01
CA THR A 37 9.23 6.44 26.15
C THR A 37 9.96 7.06 24.96
N ARG A 38 10.00 8.40 24.83
CA ARG A 38 10.55 9.08 23.65
C ARG A 38 11.96 8.65 23.29
N LEU A 39 12.86 8.58 24.28
CA LEU A 39 14.26 8.17 24.05
C LEU A 39 14.35 6.71 23.60
N VAL A 40 13.52 5.83 24.17
CA VAL A 40 13.45 4.41 23.77
C VAL A 40 12.99 4.30 22.31
N ARG A 41 11.95 5.04 21.90
CA ARG A 41 11.47 5.02 20.51
C ARG A 41 12.55 5.53 19.54
N ILE A 42 13.25 6.61 19.88
CA ILE A 42 14.35 7.14 19.06
C ILE A 42 15.48 6.10 18.96
N GLY A 43 15.78 5.37 20.04
CA GLY A 43 16.78 4.29 20.02
C GLY A 43 16.37 3.06 19.19
N VAL A 44 15.08 2.70 19.20
CA VAL A 44 14.54 1.56 18.44
C VAL A 44 14.31 1.89 16.96
N TYR A 45 14.09 3.17 16.63
CA TYR A 45 13.77 3.60 15.26
C TYR A 45 14.83 3.21 14.20
N PRO A 46 16.15 3.40 14.42
CA PRO A 46 17.18 2.91 13.50
C PRO A 46 17.12 1.40 13.28
N LEU A 47 16.82 0.61 14.32
CA LEU A 47 16.65 -0.84 14.19
C LEU A 47 15.45 -1.16 13.30
N SER A 48 14.35 -0.43 13.47
CA SER A 48 13.18 -0.58 12.60
C SER A 48 13.55 -0.30 11.14
N LEU A 49 14.29 0.78 10.85
CA LEU A 49 14.73 1.08 9.48
C LEU A 49 15.63 0.00 8.90
N VAL A 50 16.61 -0.48 9.68
CA VAL A 50 17.53 -1.55 9.25
C VAL A 50 16.75 -2.85 8.99
N CYS A 51 15.80 -3.20 9.85
CA CYS A 51 14.92 -4.34 9.62
C CYS A 51 14.03 -4.15 8.40
N GLY A 52 13.45 -2.98 8.17
CA GLY A 52 12.68 -2.67 6.97
C GLY A 52 13.51 -2.82 5.69
N LEU A 53 14.75 -2.31 5.69
CA LEU A 53 15.69 -2.48 4.58
C LEU A 53 16.09 -3.95 4.39
N TRP A 54 16.33 -4.67 5.48
CA TRP A 54 16.66 -6.08 5.43
C TRP A 54 15.51 -6.93 4.90
N VAL A 55 14.27 -6.69 5.35
CA VAL A 55 13.04 -7.33 4.83
C VAL A 55 12.90 -7.03 3.34
N ALA A 56 13.08 -5.77 2.94
CA ALA A 56 13.07 -5.37 1.54
C ALA A 56 14.04 -6.22 0.72
N LEU A 57 15.32 -6.26 1.12
CA LEU A 57 16.37 -7.02 0.44
C LEU A 57 16.15 -8.55 0.49
N ALA A 58 15.64 -9.08 1.60
CA ALA A 58 15.36 -10.50 1.76
C ALA A 58 14.27 -10.96 0.79
N VAL A 59 13.23 -10.14 0.58
CA VAL A 59 12.17 -10.40 -0.40
C VAL A 59 12.69 -10.39 -1.84
N GLU A 60 13.78 -9.68 -2.13
CA GLU A 60 14.39 -9.64 -3.47
C GLU A 60 15.33 -10.83 -3.75
N HIS A 61 15.65 -11.66 -2.75
CA HIS A 61 16.70 -12.65 -2.91
C HIS A 61 16.32 -13.72 -3.95
N PRO A 62 17.11 -13.93 -5.03
CA PRO A 62 16.74 -14.81 -6.15
C PRO A 62 16.48 -16.27 -5.76
N LYS A 63 17.12 -16.74 -4.67
CA LYS A 63 16.93 -18.11 -4.14
C LYS A 63 15.68 -18.29 -3.27
N LEU A 64 14.93 -17.22 -2.99
CA LEU A 64 13.58 -17.28 -2.41
C LEU A 64 12.50 -17.49 -3.47
N LYS A 65 12.89 -17.65 -4.75
CA LYS A 65 12.10 -18.46 -5.67
C LYS A 65 12.03 -19.85 -5.05
N LEU A 66 11.04 -20.07 -4.18
CA LEU A 66 10.51 -21.39 -3.90
C LEU A 66 10.46 -22.09 -5.24
N ASP A 67 11.04 -23.29 -5.34
CA ASP A 67 10.90 -24.14 -6.50
C ASP A 67 9.44 -24.03 -6.98
N ASP A 68 9.24 -23.51 -8.20
CA ASP A 68 8.00 -22.93 -8.74
C ASP A 68 6.78 -23.89 -8.67
N GLU A 69 6.96 -25.12 -8.19
CA GLU A 69 5.95 -26.16 -8.10
C GLU A 69 5.15 -26.20 -6.77
N THR A 70 5.59 -25.56 -5.68
CA THR A 70 4.99 -25.84 -4.34
C THR A 70 4.40 -24.65 -3.58
N ALA A 71 4.59 -23.40 -4.03
CA ALA A 71 3.95 -22.25 -3.40
C ALA A 71 2.62 -21.93 -4.11
N PRO A 72 1.45 -22.28 -3.54
CA PRO A 72 0.20 -21.71 -4.03
C PRO A 72 0.33 -20.19 -3.96
N SER A 73 0.16 -19.55 -5.11
CA SER A 73 0.28 -18.11 -5.33
C SER A 73 -0.82 -17.36 -4.57
N VAL A 74 -0.67 -17.20 -3.25
CA VAL A 74 -1.63 -16.50 -2.37
C VAL A 74 -1.90 -15.04 -2.81
N LEU A 75 -1.13 -14.51 -3.76
CA LEU A 75 -1.32 -13.15 -4.31
C LEU A 75 -1.38 -13.05 -5.84
N GLY A 76 -1.41 -14.14 -6.61
CA GLY A 76 -1.66 -14.10 -8.06
C GLY A 76 -0.74 -13.21 -8.91
N VAL A 77 0.47 -12.89 -8.44
CA VAL A 77 1.46 -12.12 -9.22
C VAL A 77 2.43 -13.12 -9.85
N GLY A 78 2.32 -13.29 -11.17
CA GLY A 78 3.04 -14.30 -11.96
C GLY A 78 4.57 -14.17 -11.98
N SER A 79 5.23 -15.11 -12.64
CA SER A 79 6.69 -15.13 -12.86
C SER A 79 7.10 -13.99 -13.80
N VAL A 80 7.28 -12.82 -13.21
CA VAL A 80 7.78 -11.62 -13.87
C VAL A 80 9.21 -11.89 -14.40
N GLY A 81 9.52 -11.47 -15.64
CA GLY A 81 10.85 -11.60 -16.22
C GLY A 81 11.95 -10.98 -15.35
N SER A 82 13.23 -11.31 -15.54
CA SER A 82 14.30 -10.90 -14.60
C SER A 82 14.45 -9.38 -14.39
N SER A 83 14.07 -8.56 -15.36
CA SER A 83 14.00 -7.08 -15.26
C SER A 83 12.75 -6.60 -14.51
N GLU A 84 11.66 -7.31 -14.71
CA GLU A 84 10.32 -7.03 -14.22
C GLU A 84 10.18 -7.45 -12.74
N ALA A 85 10.84 -8.56 -12.37
CA ALA A 85 11.02 -9.02 -11.00
C ALA A 85 11.82 -8.00 -10.18
N ARG A 86 12.84 -7.37 -10.78
CA ARG A 86 13.60 -6.28 -10.13
C ARG A 86 12.73 -5.03 -9.92
N GLY A 87 11.87 -4.69 -10.88
CA GLY A 87 10.91 -3.59 -10.74
C GLY A 87 9.91 -3.83 -9.61
N LEU A 88 9.32 -5.03 -9.56
CA LEU A 88 8.38 -5.42 -8.50
C LEU A 88 9.07 -5.50 -7.13
N ALA A 89 10.30 -5.99 -7.09
CA ALA A 89 11.14 -6.02 -5.91
C ALA A 89 11.41 -4.60 -5.38
N ALA A 90 11.83 -3.67 -6.24
CA ALA A 90 12.03 -2.27 -5.88
C ALA A 90 10.74 -1.60 -5.37
N ILE A 91 9.57 -1.91 -5.97
CA ILE A 91 8.26 -1.41 -5.50
C ILE A 91 7.93 -1.98 -4.10
N LYS A 92 8.17 -3.28 -3.88
CA LYS A 92 7.96 -3.93 -2.57
C LYS A 92 8.91 -3.34 -1.51
N ALA A 93 10.19 -3.18 -1.85
CA ALA A 93 11.20 -2.56 -1.01
C ALA A 93 10.82 -1.12 -0.64
N MET A 94 10.45 -0.31 -1.64
CA MET A 94 10.01 1.06 -1.43
C MET A 94 8.76 1.12 -0.54
N ARG A 95 7.80 0.20 -0.72
CA ARG A 95 6.60 0.13 0.13
C ARG A 95 6.95 -0.19 1.59
N ILE A 96 7.84 -1.16 1.81
CA ILE A 96 8.31 -1.52 3.15
C ILE A 96 9.07 -0.35 3.77
N ILE A 97 9.95 0.31 3.02
CA ILE A 97 10.69 1.49 3.47
C ILE A 97 9.74 2.64 3.81
N MET A 98 8.71 2.88 2.98
CA MET A 98 7.71 3.91 3.27
C MET A 98 6.98 3.63 4.60
N TRP A 99 6.65 2.36 4.91
CA TRP A 99 6.03 1.96 6.19
C TRP A 99 6.94 2.23 7.40
N HIS A 100 8.25 2.25 7.17
CA HIS A 100 9.22 2.51 8.22
C HIS A 100 9.60 3.99 8.31
N ILE A 101 9.49 4.76 7.23
CA ILE A 101 9.83 6.19 7.18
C ILE A 101 8.63 7.09 7.50
N GLY A 102 7.38 6.65 7.29
CA GLY A 102 6.21 7.49 7.50
C GLY A 102 5.87 7.70 8.99
N ALA A 103 5.02 6.83 9.53
CA ALA A 103 4.53 6.84 10.89
C ALA A 103 5.64 6.61 11.90
N ALA A 104 6.49 5.60 11.69
CA ALA A 104 7.48 5.24 12.71
C ALA A 104 8.42 6.42 13.00
N THR A 105 8.82 7.20 11.98
CA THR A 105 9.52 8.48 12.17
C THR A 105 8.69 9.44 13.01
N ARG A 106 7.47 9.78 12.56
CA ARG A 106 6.63 10.76 13.25
C ARG A 106 6.42 10.40 14.72
N TYR A 107 6.11 9.13 14.99
CA TYR A 107 5.82 8.64 16.34
C TYR A 107 7.06 8.41 17.18
N ALA A 108 8.22 8.12 16.58
CA ALA A 108 9.47 8.11 17.33
C ALA A 108 9.78 9.50 17.89
N PHE A 109 9.60 10.54 17.07
CA PHE A 109 10.03 11.91 17.40
C PHE A 109 8.98 12.78 18.10
N THR A 110 7.68 12.47 18.01
CA THR A 110 6.60 13.24 18.68
C THR A 110 6.80 13.31 20.19
N THR A 111 6.55 14.47 20.80
CA THR A 111 6.61 14.65 22.26
C THR A 111 5.32 14.21 22.94
N LEU A 112 4.20 14.24 22.23
CA LEU A 112 2.87 13.91 22.75
C LEU A 112 2.34 12.63 22.12
N PRO A 113 1.59 11.81 22.90
CA PRO A 113 0.90 10.66 22.34
C PRO A 113 -0.14 11.13 21.31
N PRO A 114 -0.39 10.34 20.26
CA PRO A 114 -1.41 10.68 19.27
C PRO A 114 -2.79 10.75 19.95
N VAL A 115 -3.49 11.86 19.74
CA VAL A 115 -4.84 12.09 20.27
C VAL A 115 -5.84 11.77 19.17
N PRO A 116 -6.64 10.70 19.31
CA PRO A 116 -7.67 10.39 18.33
C PRO A 116 -8.85 11.35 18.47
N HIS A 117 -9.54 11.63 17.36
CA HIS A 117 -10.85 12.28 17.44
C HIS A 117 -11.87 11.36 18.10
N PRO A 118 -12.92 11.93 18.74
CA PRO A 118 -14.06 11.13 19.14
C PRO A 118 -14.71 10.54 17.89
N LEU A 119 -14.99 9.23 17.93
CA LEU A 119 -15.69 8.58 16.85
C LEU A 119 -17.14 9.10 16.78
N PRO A 120 -17.71 9.30 15.57
CA PRO A 120 -19.12 9.68 15.43
C PRO A 120 -20.08 8.64 16.02
N ARG A 121 -19.64 7.38 16.10
CA ARG A 121 -20.39 6.25 16.63
C ARG A 121 -19.48 5.32 17.43
N GLN A 122 -20.03 4.72 18.48
CA GLN A 122 -19.35 3.71 19.28
C GLN A 122 -19.20 2.39 18.49
N PRO A 123 -17.99 1.80 18.43
CA PRO A 123 -17.78 0.48 17.84
C PRO A 123 -18.40 -0.62 18.72
N PRO A 124 -18.73 -1.80 18.15
CA PRO A 124 -19.22 -2.96 18.91
C PRO A 124 -18.31 -3.39 20.06
N PHE A 125 -16.98 -3.25 19.91
CA PHE A 125 -16.00 -3.65 20.91
C PHE A 125 -15.19 -2.46 21.47
N PRO A 126 -15.81 -1.56 22.24
CA PRO A 126 -15.15 -0.33 22.71
C PRO A 126 -14.01 -0.63 23.70
N ARG A 127 -14.13 -1.72 24.48
CA ARG A 127 -13.09 -2.15 25.44
C ARG A 127 -11.79 -2.52 24.72
N LEU A 128 -11.87 -3.34 23.68
CA LEU A 128 -10.69 -3.71 22.89
C LEU A 128 -10.03 -2.45 22.31
N ARG A 129 -10.84 -1.54 21.78
CA ARG A 129 -10.38 -0.27 21.21
C ARG A 129 -9.69 0.66 22.20
N SER A 130 -10.04 0.55 23.48
CA SER A 130 -9.42 1.33 24.56
C SER A 130 -8.03 0.83 24.97
N THR A 131 -7.66 -0.41 24.58
CA THR A 131 -6.36 -0.98 24.93
C THR A 131 -5.21 -0.29 24.20
N THR A 132 -4.05 -0.19 24.86
CA THR A 132 -2.82 0.32 24.24
C THR A 132 -2.41 -0.51 23.03
N ALA A 133 -2.58 -1.84 23.10
CA ALA A 133 -2.26 -2.76 22.02
C ALA A 133 -3.10 -2.47 20.76
N PHE A 134 -4.42 -2.33 20.91
CA PHE A 134 -5.26 -1.98 19.77
C PHE A 134 -4.93 -0.60 19.23
N ARG A 135 -4.73 0.41 20.10
CA ARG A 135 -4.38 1.76 19.64
C ARG A 135 -3.07 1.77 18.84
N ALA A 136 -2.09 0.96 19.25
CA ALA A 136 -0.84 0.78 18.51
C ALA A 136 -1.06 0.10 17.15
N LEU A 137 -1.91 -0.93 17.10
CA LEU A 137 -2.29 -1.58 15.85
C LEU A 137 -3.04 -0.62 14.91
N ASP A 138 -4.02 0.11 15.45
CA ASP A 138 -4.79 1.12 14.74
C ASP A 138 -3.86 2.21 14.20
N LEU A 139 -2.89 2.64 14.99
CA LEU A 139 -1.87 3.62 14.58
C LEU A 139 -0.97 3.10 13.46
N LEU A 140 -0.56 1.82 13.52
CA LEU A 140 0.22 1.16 12.48
C LEU A 140 -0.58 1.04 11.17
N LEU A 141 -1.84 0.61 11.24
CA LEU A 141 -2.70 0.44 10.07
C LEU A 141 -3.25 1.76 9.51
N ASN A 142 -3.36 2.80 10.35
CA ASN A 142 -3.76 4.17 9.97
C ASN A 142 -2.58 5.07 9.62
N GLU A 143 -1.36 4.54 9.60
CA GLU A 143 -0.14 5.29 9.31
C GLU A 143 -0.29 6.21 8.10
N TYR A 144 -0.79 5.67 7.00
CA TYR A 144 -1.01 6.42 5.76
C TYR A 144 -2.28 7.23 5.84
N ARG A 145 -3.34 6.62 6.37
CA ARG A 145 -4.69 7.16 6.31
C ARG A 145 -4.82 8.49 7.07
N HIS A 146 -4.05 8.66 8.16
CA HIS A 146 -4.19 9.79 9.10
C HIS A 146 -5.63 9.98 9.61
N ILE A 147 -6.47 8.95 9.47
CA ILE A 147 -7.87 9.01 9.80
C ILE A 147 -7.99 9.04 11.32
N ASN A 148 -8.92 9.84 11.82
CA ASN A 148 -9.26 9.92 13.23
C ASN A 148 -8.12 10.41 14.14
N LEU A 149 -7.13 11.13 13.61
CA LEU A 149 -6.09 11.81 14.41
C LEU A 149 -6.34 13.31 14.45
N ALA A 150 -5.94 13.99 15.53
CA ALA A 150 -6.16 15.44 15.73
C ALA A 150 -5.67 16.36 14.58
N SER A 151 -4.76 15.90 13.72
CA SER A 151 -4.28 16.63 12.55
C SER A 151 -5.20 16.54 11.32
N SER A 152 -6.20 15.67 11.36
CA SER A 152 -7.20 15.42 10.32
C SER A 152 -8.51 16.17 10.62
N SER A 153 -9.41 16.23 9.64
CA SER A 153 -10.77 16.72 9.90
C SER A 153 -11.54 15.66 10.71
N PRO A 154 -12.43 16.08 11.64
CA PRO A 154 -13.31 15.15 12.32
C PRO A 154 -14.08 14.28 11.32
N LEU A 155 -14.21 13.00 11.67
CA LEU A 155 -14.99 12.05 10.89
C LEU A 155 -16.43 12.52 10.79
N GLN A 156 -17.00 12.41 9.60
CA GLN A 156 -18.40 12.74 9.38
C GLN A 156 -19.27 11.52 9.75
N PRO A 157 -20.39 11.71 10.46
CA PRO A 157 -21.28 10.61 10.82
C PRO A 157 -21.88 9.96 9.57
N SER A 158 -21.91 8.62 9.54
CA SER A 158 -22.58 7.87 8.48
C SER A 158 -24.04 7.66 8.87
N LEU A 159 -24.95 7.81 7.90
CA LEU A 159 -26.35 7.43 8.07
C LEU A 159 -26.55 5.90 8.01
N ARG A 160 -25.50 5.14 7.67
CA ARG A 160 -25.57 3.67 7.52
C ARG A 160 -25.39 2.99 8.88
N THR A 161 -26.31 2.09 9.19
CA THR A 161 -26.12 1.09 10.27
C THR A 161 -24.96 0.16 9.94
N TYR A 162 -24.39 -0.53 10.93
CA TYR A 162 -23.30 -1.50 10.73
C TYR A 162 -23.59 -2.52 9.62
N ARG A 163 -24.78 -3.12 9.65
CA ARG A 163 -25.21 -4.10 8.64
C ARG A 163 -25.29 -3.45 7.26
N GLN A 164 -25.85 -2.24 7.16
CA GLN A 164 -25.91 -1.51 5.89
C GLN A 164 -24.52 -1.17 5.36
N SER A 165 -23.58 -0.78 6.22
CA SER A 165 -22.19 -0.53 5.85
C SER A 165 -21.51 -1.79 5.31
N LEU A 166 -21.64 -2.93 6.00
CA LEU A 166 -21.11 -4.21 5.51
C LEU A 166 -21.70 -4.60 4.15
N LEU A 167 -23.02 -4.48 3.98
CA LEU A 167 -23.68 -4.76 2.71
C LEU A 167 -23.25 -3.79 1.60
N TYR A 168 -23.05 -2.52 1.93
CA TYR A 168 -22.53 -1.52 0.99
C TYR A 168 -21.13 -1.92 0.50
N HIS A 169 -20.19 -2.19 1.41
CA HIS A 169 -18.84 -2.59 1.02
C HIS A 169 -18.84 -3.93 0.27
N LEU A 170 -19.68 -4.89 0.65
CA LEU A 170 -19.83 -6.15 -0.08
C LEU A 170 -20.29 -5.92 -1.53
N ARG A 171 -21.33 -5.11 -1.73
CA ARG A 171 -21.84 -4.78 -3.06
C ARG A 171 -20.78 -4.07 -3.90
N CYS A 172 -20.07 -3.11 -3.33
CA CYS A 172 -18.99 -2.41 -4.02
C CYS A 172 -17.83 -3.37 -4.35
N ALA A 173 -17.42 -4.25 -3.43
CA ALA A 173 -16.37 -5.24 -3.68
C ALA A 173 -16.75 -6.16 -4.86
N VAL A 174 -17.96 -6.72 -4.84
CA VAL A 174 -18.47 -7.56 -5.93
C VAL A 174 -18.53 -6.79 -7.25
N PHE A 175 -19.05 -5.55 -7.24
CA PHE A 175 -19.08 -4.70 -8.43
C PHE A 175 -17.70 -4.47 -9.01
N HIS A 176 -16.71 -4.13 -8.18
CA HIS A 176 -15.33 -3.96 -8.61
C HIS A 176 -14.73 -5.25 -9.18
N LEU A 177 -14.98 -6.41 -8.56
CA LEU A 177 -14.53 -7.71 -9.08
C LEU A 177 -15.13 -8.03 -10.45
N LEU A 178 -16.44 -7.80 -10.63
CA LEU A 178 -17.11 -8.01 -11.92
C LEU A 178 -16.53 -7.10 -13.01
N LEU A 179 -16.15 -5.86 -12.68
CA LEU A 179 -15.52 -4.96 -13.65
C LEU A 179 -14.08 -5.36 -13.98
N ILE A 180 -13.32 -5.88 -13.01
CA ILE A 180 -11.99 -6.46 -13.29
C ILE A 180 -12.13 -7.59 -14.30
N ASP A 181 -13.04 -8.54 -14.06
CA ASP A 181 -13.30 -9.65 -14.99
C ASP A 181 -13.74 -9.12 -16.36
N LEU A 182 -14.70 -8.20 -16.40
CA LEU A 182 -15.21 -7.62 -17.65
C LEU A 182 -14.10 -6.99 -18.51
N PHE A 183 -13.19 -6.22 -17.89
CA PHE A 183 -12.14 -5.51 -18.64
C PHE A 183 -10.94 -6.40 -18.97
N SER A 184 -10.61 -7.38 -18.12
CA SER A 184 -9.46 -8.28 -18.34
C SER A 184 -9.78 -9.47 -19.24
N TYR A 185 -11.02 -9.96 -19.24
CA TYR A 185 -11.42 -11.18 -19.95
C TYR A 185 -11.16 -11.16 -21.46
N PRO A 186 -11.39 -10.06 -22.20
CA PRO A 186 -11.03 -10.00 -23.63
C PRO A 186 -9.55 -10.28 -23.87
N PHE A 187 -8.66 -9.74 -23.03
CA PHE A 187 -7.22 -9.98 -23.13
C PHE A 187 -6.84 -11.42 -22.79
N PHE A 188 -7.49 -12.02 -21.79
CA PHE A 188 -7.31 -13.44 -21.49
C PHE A 188 -7.73 -14.35 -22.64
N ARG A 189 -8.78 -13.97 -23.37
CA ARG A 189 -9.29 -14.74 -24.52
C ARG A 189 -8.38 -14.67 -25.74
N VAL A 190 -7.82 -13.50 -26.06
CA VAL A 190 -6.96 -13.33 -27.24
C VAL A 190 -5.52 -13.79 -27.00
N ALA A 191 -5.09 -13.84 -25.73
CA ALA A 191 -3.75 -14.25 -25.34
C ALA A 191 -3.78 -15.34 -24.24
N PRO A 192 -4.41 -16.52 -24.50
CA PRO A 192 -4.63 -17.55 -23.49
C PRO A 192 -3.35 -18.20 -22.98
N ASN A 193 -2.28 -18.19 -23.79
CA ASN A 193 -1.00 -18.78 -23.44
C ASN A 193 -0.09 -17.82 -22.67
N THR A 194 -0.45 -16.53 -22.56
CA THR A 194 0.32 -15.51 -21.86
C THR A 194 -0.53 -14.85 -20.78
N ILE A 195 -1.22 -13.74 -21.10
CA ILE A 195 -2.00 -12.95 -20.13
C ILE A 195 -3.11 -13.82 -19.48
N GLY A 196 -3.75 -14.69 -20.26
CA GLY A 196 -4.81 -15.59 -19.77
C GLY A 196 -4.31 -16.91 -19.16
N SER A 197 -3.00 -17.13 -19.08
CA SER A 197 -2.46 -18.42 -18.65
C SER A 197 -2.69 -18.64 -17.15
N PRO A 198 -3.39 -19.72 -16.74
CA PRO A 198 -3.59 -20.02 -15.31
C PRO A 198 -2.29 -20.39 -14.60
N PHE A 199 -1.27 -20.80 -15.36
CA PHE A 199 0.06 -21.14 -14.87
C PHE A 199 1.03 -19.96 -14.93
N HIS A 200 0.50 -18.74 -15.16
CA HIS A 200 1.26 -17.51 -15.11
C HIS A 200 2.53 -17.53 -15.95
N VAL A 201 2.44 -18.10 -17.16
CA VAL A 201 3.49 -17.96 -18.16
C VAL A 201 3.49 -16.49 -18.57
N GLY A 202 4.26 -15.68 -17.85
CA GLY A 202 4.55 -14.31 -18.24
C GLY A 202 5.12 -14.29 -19.66
N GLY A 203 5.13 -13.13 -20.29
CA GLY A 203 5.76 -12.98 -21.58
C GLY A 203 6.21 -11.55 -21.79
N GLU A 204 7.12 -11.38 -22.74
CA GLU A 204 7.56 -10.05 -23.11
C GLU A 204 6.39 -9.26 -23.72
N TYR A 205 6.23 -8.02 -23.28
CA TYR A 205 5.11 -7.17 -23.68
C TYR A 205 5.04 -6.96 -25.20
N TYR A 206 6.18 -6.78 -25.87
CA TYR A 206 6.21 -6.50 -27.31
C TYR A 206 5.77 -7.68 -28.18
N PRO A 207 6.28 -8.92 -27.98
CA PRO A 207 5.74 -10.11 -28.66
C PRO A 207 4.24 -10.31 -28.42
N ILE A 208 3.77 -10.23 -27.17
CA ILE A 208 2.34 -10.41 -26.85
C ILE A 208 1.48 -9.39 -27.62
N ARG A 209 1.92 -8.13 -27.67
CA ARG A 209 1.21 -7.07 -28.41
C ARG A 209 1.13 -7.38 -29.90
N ALA A 210 2.24 -7.82 -30.52
CA ALA A 210 2.29 -8.17 -31.93
C ALA A 210 1.38 -9.38 -32.25
N ASP A 211 1.39 -10.40 -31.39
CA ASP A 211 0.54 -11.59 -31.54
C ASP A 211 -0.95 -11.24 -31.48
N ILE A 212 -1.36 -10.41 -30.50
CA ILE A 212 -2.76 -9.95 -30.38
C ILE A 212 -3.15 -9.10 -31.60
N ALA A 213 -2.25 -8.22 -32.06
CA ALA A 213 -2.49 -7.38 -33.23
C ALA A 213 -2.71 -8.23 -34.49
N GLY A 214 -1.86 -9.24 -34.70
CA GLY A 214 -1.99 -10.21 -35.79
C GLY A 214 -3.27 -11.03 -35.70
N ALA A 215 -3.62 -11.52 -34.50
CA ALA A 215 -4.84 -12.31 -34.28
C ALA A 215 -6.14 -11.52 -34.52
N LEU A 216 -6.15 -10.23 -34.20
CA LEU A 216 -7.31 -9.35 -34.37
C LEU A 216 -7.35 -8.63 -35.72
N GLY A 217 -6.26 -8.68 -36.51
CA GLY A 217 -6.14 -7.93 -37.76
C GLY A 217 -6.16 -6.41 -37.56
N VAL A 218 -5.61 -5.92 -36.44
CA VAL A 218 -5.56 -4.48 -36.10
C VAL A 218 -4.12 -4.01 -35.93
N PRO A 219 -3.83 -2.71 -36.09
CA PRO A 219 -2.49 -2.17 -35.80
C PRO A 219 -2.08 -2.38 -34.33
N GLU A 220 -0.78 -2.63 -34.08
CA GLU A 220 -0.24 -2.77 -32.72
C GLU A 220 -0.55 -1.57 -31.81
N LEU A 221 -0.66 -0.36 -32.37
CA LEU A 221 -1.04 0.83 -31.63
C LEU A 221 -2.44 0.71 -31.01
N VAL A 222 -3.40 0.09 -31.71
CA VAL A 222 -4.75 -0.14 -31.19
C VAL A 222 -4.71 -1.10 -30.00
N VAL A 223 -3.91 -2.17 -30.10
CA VAL A 223 -3.70 -3.12 -29.00
C VAL A 223 -3.05 -2.42 -27.80
N GLN A 224 -2.03 -1.59 -28.03
CA GLN A 224 -1.36 -0.83 -26.96
C GLN A 224 -2.30 0.14 -26.25
N ILE A 225 -3.12 0.88 -26.99
CA ILE A 225 -4.11 1.79 -26.40
C ILE A 225 -5.11 0.99 -25.56
N GLY A 226 -5.64 -0.11 -26.12
CA GLY A 226 -6.57 -0.99 -25.42
C GLY A 226 -5.96 -1.61 -24.16
N ALA A 227 -4.72 -2.11 -24.23
CA ALA A 227 -4.01 -2.71 -23.11
C ALA A 227 -3.74 -1.67 -22.01
N THR A 228 -3.36 -0.45 -22.39
CA THR A 228 -3.12 0.65 -21.44
C THR A 228 -4.42 1.06 -20.73
N ALA A 229 -5.52 1.19 -21.48
CA ALA A 229 -6.83 1.51 -20.91
C ALA A 229 -7.32 0.39 -19.97
N CYS A 230 -7.19 -0.87 -20.40
CA CYS A 230 -7.50 -2.05 -19.59
C CYS A 230 -6.69 -2.07 -18.30
N LEU A 231 -5.36 -1.88 -18.37
CA LEU A 231 -4.50 -1.84 -17.19
C LEU A 231 -4.94 -0.75 -16.20
N GLY A 232 -5.25 0.45 -16.70
CA GLY A 232 -5.75 1.55 -15.87
C GLY A 232 -7.07 1.19 -15.16
N LEU A 233 -8.03 0.62 -15.89
CA LEU A 233 -9.33 0.20 -15.35
C LEU A 233 -9.21 -0.95 -14.36
N VAL A 234 -8.47 -2.01 -14.71
CA VAL A 234 -8.21 -3.15 -13.84
C VAL A 234 -7.48 -2.72 -12.58
N THR A 235 -6.51 -1.81 -12.67
CA THR A 235 -5.81 -1.25 -11.51
C THR A 235 -6.77 -0.47 -10.62
N TYR A 236 -7.57 0.44 -11.20
CA TYR A 236 -8.58 1.20 -10.46
C TYR A 236 -9.55 0.27 -9.73
N HIS A 237 -10.15 -0.69 -10.45
CA HIS A 237 -11.12 -1.59 -9.85
C HIS A 237 -10.49 -2.59 -8.88
N GLY A 238 -9.27 -3.06 -9.13
CA GLY A 238 -8.51 -3.92 -8.22
C GLY A 238 -8.19 -3.25 -6.89
N ILE A 239 -7.76 -2.00 -6.94
CA ILE A 239 -7.57 -1.19 -5.72
C ILE A 239 -8.89 -1.00 -4.98
N GLY A 240 -9.97 -0.70 -5.70
CA GLY A 240 -11.32 -0.57 -5.13
C GLY A 240 -11.81 -1.85 -4.45
N SER A 241 -11.68 -3.01 -5.10
CA SER A 241 -12.10 -4.29 -4.52
C SER A 241 -11.32 -4.62 -3.25
N MET A 242 -9.99 -4.49 -3.28
CA MET A 242 -9.14 -4.70 -2.10
C MET A 242 -9.52 -3.78 -0.94
N TRP A 243 -9.84 -2.51 -1.23
CA TRP A 243 -10.29 -1.54 -0.23
C TRP A 243 -11.60 -1.95 0.43
N HIS A 244 -12.60 -2.30 -0.37
CA HIS A 244 -13.91 -2.69 0.13
C HIS A 244 -13.87 -4.03 0.88
N ILE A 245 -13.05 -5.00 0.43
CA ILE A 245 -12.80 -6.25 1.16
C ILE A 245 -12.17 -5.96 2.53
N SER A 246 -11.15 -5.11 2.56
CA SER A 246 -10.50 -4.69 3.81
C SER A 246 -11.49 -4.00 4.75
N ALA A 247 -12.39 -3.17 4.22
CA ALA A 247 -13.43 -2.52 4.99
C ALA A 247 -14.44 -3.52 5.59
N ILE A 248 -14.83 -4.56 4.84
CA ILE A 248 -15.69 -5.63 5.36
C ILE A 248 -15.03 -6.33 6.53
N LEU A 249 -13.76 -6.70 6.42
CA LEU A 249 -13.01 -7.35 7.50
C LEU A 249 -12.86 -6.42 8.72
N GLY A 250 -12.54 -5.14 8.48
CA GLY A 250 -12.37 -4.15 9.52
C GLY A 250 -13.65 -3.80 10.27
N ILE A 251 -14.74 -3.52 9.55
CA ILE A 251 -16.05 -3.22 10.14
C ILE A 251 -16.65 -4.50 10.75
N GLY A 252 -16.49 -5.64 10.07
CA GLY A 252 -17.06 -6.93 10.48
C GLY A 252 -16.42 -7.51 11.75
N SER A 253 -15.14 -7.22 11.97
CA SER A 253 -14.49 -7.53 13.25
C SER A 253 -14.99 -6.67 14.42
N GLY A 254 -15.78 -5.62 14.16
CA GLY A 254 -16.40 -4.76 15.18
C GLY A 254 -15.43 -3.81 15.90
N VAL A 255 -14.20 -3.67 15.40
CA VAL A 255 -13.18 -2.79 16.00
C VAL A 255 -13.04 -1.45 15.28
N TRP A 256 -13.42 -1.40 13.99
CA TRP A 256 -13.54 -0.17 13.20
C TRP A 256 -14.99 0.16 12.89
N VAL A 257 -15.24 1.43 12.60
CA VAL A 257 -16.55 1.95 12.19
C VAL A 257 -16.51 2.38 10.71
N ASP A 258 -17.65 2.39 10.04
CA ASP A 258 -17.78 2.75 8.62
C ASP A 258 -17.21 4.12 8.27
N GLU A 259 -17.34 5.08 9.19
CA GLU A 259 -16.83 6.44 9.06
C GLU A 259 -15.30 6.50 8.94
N GLU A 260 -14.58 5.47 9.40
CA GLU A 260 -13.12 5.35 9.27
C GLU A 260 -12.68 4.82 7.90
N TRP A 261 -13.63 4.40 7.05
CA TRP A 261 -13.38 3.86 5.71
C TRP A 261 -13.77 4.86 4.63
N VAL A 262 -13.10 6.02 4.64
CA VAL A 262 -13.26 7.04 3.59
C VAL A 262 -13.01 6.46 2.20
N GLU A 263 -13.59 7.07 1.18
CA GLU A 263 -13.38 6.62 -0.20
C GLU A 263 -11.89 6.65 -0.55
N LEU A 264 -11.38 5.55 -1.12
CA LEU A 264 -9.96 5.43 -1.48
C LEU A 264 -9.60 6.25 -2.71
N MET A 265 -10.58 6.59 -3.56
CA MET A 265 -10.38 7.38 -4.77
C MET A 265 -11.58 8.30 -4.98
N ASP A 266 -11.32 9.54 -5.38
CA ASP A 266 -12.32 10.58 -5.62
C ASP A 266 -12.34 10.97 -7.10
N ARG A 267 -13.06 10.18 -7.90
CA ARG A 267 -13.28 10.39 -9.35
C ARG A 267 -11.99 10.75 -10.11
N PRO A 268 -10.96 9.89 -10.09
CA PRO A 268 -9.63 10.22 -10.62
C PRO A 268 -9.60 10.63 -12.10
N TRP A 269 -10.53 10.13 -12.91
CA TRP A 269 -10.67 10.50 -14.32
C TRP A 269 -11.13 11.95 -14.56
N MET A 270 -11.64 12.63 -13.52
CA MET A 270 -12.00 14.05 -13.60
C MET A 270 -10.82 14.98 -13.27
N ALA A 271 -9.63 14.43 -13.03
CA ALA A 271 -8.43 15.22 -12.78
C ALA A 271 -8.04 16.03 -14.03
N THR A 272 -7.80 17.33 -13.85
CA THR A 272 -7.34 18.23 -14.92
C THR A 272 -5.82 18.35 -14.99
N SER A 273 -5.10 17.79 -14.01
CA SER A 273 -3.64 17.78 -13.94
C SER A 273 -3.12 16.55 -13.19
N LEU A 274 -1.84 16.20 -13.38
CA LEU A 274 -1.18 15.14 -12.62
C LEU A 274 -1.15 15.45 -11.12
N SER A 275 -0.97 16.71 -10.73
CA SER A 275 -0.99 17.11 -9.32
C SER A 275 -2.36 16.89 -8.70
N GLU A 276 -3.45 17.20 -9.42
CA GLU A 276 -4.81 16.89 -8.96
C GLU A 276 -5.05 15.37 -8.90
N LEU A 277 -4.61 14.61 -9.90
CA LEU A 277 -4.75 13.16 -9.92
C LEU A 277 -4.06 12.53 -8.70
N TRP A 278 -2.76 12.75 -8.53
CA TRP A 278 -1.95 12.10 -7.48
C TRP A 278 -2.11 12.73 -6.10
N GLY A 279 -2.27 14.05 -6.03
CA GLY A 279 -2.35 14.78 -4.75
C GLY A 279 -3.75 14.90 -4.21
N LYS A 280 -4.78 14.79 -5.07
CA LYS A 280 -6.18 14.91 -4.66
C LYS A 280 -6.99 13.69 -4.98
N ARG A 281 -6.97 13.06 -6.16
CA ARG A 281 -8.05 12.12 -6.51
C ARG A 281 -7.71 10.63 -6.38
N TYR A 282 -6.44 10.27 -6.48
CA TYR A 282 -5.96 8.90 -6.48
C TYR A 282 -5.31 8.55 -5.14
N HIS A 283 -5.54 7.33 -4.63
CA HIS A 283 -5.06 6.83 -3.33
C HIS A 283 -5.19 7.86 -2.20
N GLN A 284 -6.42 8.10 -1.74
CA GLN A 284 -6.71 9.02 -0.64
C GLN A 284 -5.92 8.73 0.64
N LEU A 285 -5.51 7.48 0.86
CA LEU A 285 -4.66 7.11 2.00
C LEU A 285 -3.26 7.70 1.89
N MET A 286 -2.80 8.03 0.69
CA MET A 286 -1.53 8.71 0.47
C MET A 286 -1.70 10.22 0.40
N ARG A 287 -2.92 10.78 0.62
CA ARG A 287 -3.11 12.22 0.88
C ARG A 287 -2.53 12.55 2.25
N VAL A 288 -1.22 12.58 2.31
CA VAL A 288 -0.54 13.09 3.48
C VAL A 288 -0.71 14.61 3.40
N ARG A 289 -1.42 15.19 4.36
CA ARG A 289 -1.11 16.56 4.79
C ARG A 289 0.40 16.70 5.03
N GLY A 290 1.05 15.60 5.39
CA GLY A 290 2.49 15.44 5.46
C GLY A 290 3.30 15.39 4.17
N ALA A 291 2.76 15.49 2.95
CA ALA A 291 3.59 15.95 1.82
C ALA A 291 3.86 17.45 2.00
N MET A 292 2.82 18.20 2.40
CA MET A 292 2.95 19.57 2.86
C MET A 292 3.70 19.66 4.20
N ASP A 293 3.46 18.79 5.20
CA ASP A 293 4.20 18.82 6.47
C ASP A 293 5.64 18.32 6.31
N MET A 294 5.95 17.43 5.36
CA MET A 294 7.32 17.03 5.01
C MET A 294 8.02 18.18 4.30
N ILE A 295 7.37 18.84 3.33
CA ILE A 295 7.89 20.06 2.71
C ILE A 295 8.11 21.15 3.77
N GLN A 296 7.19 21.33 4.72
CA GLN A 296 7.34 22.27 5.82
C GLN A 296 8.43 21.85 6.82
N SER A 297 8.57 20.55 7.10
CA SER A 297 9.64 20.02 7.95
C SER A 297 11.01 20.20 7.29
N LEU A 298 11.12 19.99 5.98
CA LEU A 298 12.32 20.29 5.20
C LEU A 298 12.66 21.79 5.19
N LYS A 299 11.64 22.66 5.14
CA LYS A 299 11.82 24.11 5.32
C LYS A 299 12.33 24.46 6.74
N LEU A 300 11.82 23.78 7.77
CA LEU A 300 12.27 23.97 9.17
C LEU A 300 13.70 23.46 9.44
N VAL A 301 14.20 22.51 8.65
CA VAL A 301 15.57 21.97 8.75
C VAL A 301 16.62 22.85 8.03
N GLY A 302 16.22 24.02 7.51
CA GLY A 302 17.17 25.06 7.10
C GLY A 302 17.41 25.15 5.59
N TYR A 303 16.47 24.71 4.75
CA TYR A 303 16.33 25.28 3.40
C TYR A 303 15.79 26.71 3.51
N HIS A 304 16.61 27.61 4.05
CA HIS A 304 16.46 29.02 3.74
C HIS A 304 16.75 29.16 2.25
N GLU A 305 15.77 29.64 1.47
CA GLU A 305 16.02 30.11 0.11
C GLU A 305 17.18 31.12 0.19
N THR A 306 18.38 30.66 -0.14
CA THR A 306 19.55 31.52 -0.29
C THR A 306 19.15 32.58 -1.31
N GLY A 307 19.04 33.81 -0.84
CA GLY A 307 18.35 34.89 -1.53
C GLY A 307 18.69 34.95 -3.01
N ALA A 308 17.67 34.77 -3.85
CA ALA A 308 17.69 35.35 -5.18
C ALA A 308 17.79 36.87 -4.98
N SER A 309 19.01 37.40 -5.05
CA SER A 309 19.22 38.83 -5.11
C SER A 309 18.51 39.35 -6.35
N THR A 310 17.43 40.09 -6.15
CA THR A 310 16.81 40.92 -7.19
C THR A 310 17.89 41.77 -7.84
N PRO A 311 18.14 41.65 -9.15
CA PRO A 311 19.02 42.56 -9.86
C PRO A 311 18.38 43.96 -9.82
N ARG A 312 19.19 44.97 -9.46
CA ARG A 312 18.83 46.39 -9.54
C ARG A 312 18.87 46.87 -10.97
#